data_AF-A0A2M6YRE4-F1
#
_entry.id   AF-A0A2M6YRE4-F1
#
_cell.length_a   1.000
_cell.length_b   1.000
_cell.length_c   1.000
_cell.angle_alpha   90.00
_cell.angle_beta   90.00
_cell.angle_gamma   90.00
#
_symmetry.space_group_name_H-M   'P 1'
#
loop_
_entity.id
_entity.type
_entity.pdbx_description
1 polymer ?
#
loop_
_entity_poly.entity_id
_entity_poly.type
_entity_poly.pdbx_seq_one_letter_code
_entity_poly.pdbx_strand_id
1 'polypeptide(L)'
;MAYRVQFSDVKLYNWLLKIGVTPNKSLTIGLLKINLEYFRDFLRGHLDGDGSVIHYKDKYLTHIKASYIYDRLFVYFISASAEHLKWLRSQITLTKGLKGSISKTVDFRTNKKGSSMYKLKFSTKEAKELLNWIYYKPNLPKLERKFKIAEPYLVK
;
A
#
# COMPACT_ATOMS: atom_id res chain seq x y z
N MET A 1 -2.66 -8.40 19.95
CA MET A 1 -2.41 -9.82 19.63
C MET A 1 -2.35 -9.96 18.11
N ALA A 2 -1.44 -10.77 17.58
CA ALA A 2 -1.31 -11.04 16.15
C ALA A 2 -1.22 -12.56 15.93
N TYR A 3 -1.80 -13.06 14.84
CA TYR A 3 -1.64 -14.45 14.43
C TYR A 3 -0.30 -14.61 13.70
N ARG A 4 0.43 -15.70 13.96
CA ARG A 4 1.69 -16.04 13.30
C ARG A 4 1.51 -17.31 12.49
N VAL A 5 1.85 -17.25 11.20
CA VAL A 5 1.95 -18.40 10.32
C VAL A 5 3.42 -18.61 9.97
N GLN A 6 3.87 -19.86 10.02
CA GLN A 6 5.22 -20.24 9.62
C GLN A 6 5.13 -21.48 8.75
N PHE A 7 5.84 -21.47 7.63
CA PHE A 7 5.99 -22.58 6.71
C PHE A 7 7.41 -22.54 6.11
N SER A 8 7.84 -23.64 5.49
CA SER A 8 9.18 -23.77 4.91
C SER A 8 9.10 -24.33 3.50
N ASP A 9 9.72 -23.62 2.55
CA ASP A 9 9.98 -24.09 1.19
C ASP A 9 11.30 -23.49 0.73
N VAL A 10 12.29 -24.35 0.46
CA VAL A 10 13.65 -23.94 0.10
C VAL A 10 13.68 -23.25 -1.27
N LYS A 11 12.88 -23.70 -2.23
CA LYS A 11 12.83 -23.12 -3.58
C LYS A 11 12.24 -21.72 -3.52
N LEU A 12 11.14 -21.54 -2.79
CA LEU A 12 10.52 -20.25 -2.57
C LEU A 12 11.46 -19.28 -1.84
N TYR A 13 12.11 -19.74 -0.75
CA TYR A 13 13.05 -18.91 -0.01
C TYR A 13 14.20 -18.40 -0.90
N ASN A 14 14.81 -19.30 -1.67
CA ASN A 14 15.88 -18.93 -2.60
C ASN A 14 15.40 -17.99 -3.71
N TRP A 15 14.17 -18.16 -4.19
CA TRP A 15 13.57 -17.24 -5.15
C TRP A 15 13.33 -15.85 -4.55
N LEU A 16 12.82 -15.77 -3.32
CA LEU A 16 12.61 -14.51 -2.58
C LEU A 16 13.94 -13.75 -2.42
N LEU A 17 15.02 -14.44 -2.04
CA LEU A 17 16.35 -13.84 -1.97
C LEU A 17 16.80 -13.26 -3.33
N LYS A 18 16.62 -14.02 -4.42
CA LYS A 18 17.01 -13.60 -5.77
C LYS A 18 16.29 -12.33 -6.22
N ILE A 19 15.02 -12.17 -5.86
CA ILE A 19 14.23 -10.97 -6.22
C ILE A 19 14.45 -9.79 -5.28
N GLY A 20 15.24 -9.94 -4.21
CA GLY A 20 15.60 -8.87 -3.28
C GLY A 20 14.83 -8.85 -1.96
N VAL A 21 14.06 -9.89 -1.65
CA VAL A 21 13.41 -10.07 -0.34
C VAL A 21 14.36 -10.85 0.57
N THR A 22 15.01 -10.17 1.50
CA THR A 22 16.03 -10.74 2.39
C THR A 22 15.58 -10.79 3.85
N PRO A 23 16.21 -11.64 4.70
CA PRO A 23 16.03 -11.59 6.14
C PRO A 23 16.26 -10.17 6.68
N ASN A 24 15.55 -9.81 7.75
CA ASN A 24 15.54 -8.44 8.30
C ASN A 24 15.13 -7.37 7.26
N LYS A 25 14.18 -7.71 6.37
CA LYS A 25 13.72 -6.85 5.26
C LYS A 25 13.49 -5.39 5.64
N SER A 26 13.01 -5.10 6.85
CA SER A 26 12.77 -3.73 7.31
C SER A 26 14.04 -2.85 7.29
N LEU A 27 15.23 -3.46 7.33
CA LEU A 27 16.53 -2.80 7.29
C LEU A 27 17.20 -2.87 5.91
N THR A 28 16.84 -3.86 5.09
CA THR A 28 17.59 -4.23 3.88
C THR A 28 16.79 -4.04 2.58
N ILE A 29 15.46 -3.96 2.65
CA ILE A 29 14.62 -3.92 1.46
C ILE A 29 14.80 -2.60 0.70
N GLY A 30 14.97 -2.70 -0.61
CA GLY A 30 15.06 -1.58 -1.53
C GLY A 30 14.20 -1.84 -2.76
N LEU A 31 14.79 -1.80 -3.95
CA LEU A 31 14.13 -2.28 -5.16
C LEU A 31 13.96 -3.79 -5.14
N LEU A 32 12.92 -4.29 -5.83
CA LEU A 32 12.76 -5.72 -6.08
C LEU A 32 12.89 -6.01 -7.58
N LYS A 33 13.51 -7.14 -7.91
CA LYS A 33 13.70 -7.61 -9.30
C LYS A 33 12.45 -8.38 -9.75
N ILE A 34 11.36 -7.65 -9.94
CA ILE A 34 10.05 -8.20 -10.34
C ILE A 34 9.78 -7.75 -11.78
N ASN A 35 9.36 -8.68 -12.65
CA ASN A 35 8.93 -8.32 -13.99
C ASN A 35 7.67 -7.45 -13.92
N LEU A 36 7.59 -6.43 -14.78
CA LEU A 36 6.51 -5.45 -14.81
C LEU A 36 5.13 -6.09 -14.99
N GLU A 37 5.06 -7.22 -15.71
CA GLU A 37 3.82 -8.01 -15.89
C GLU A 37 3.22 -8.50 -14.57
N TYR A 38 4.06 -8.82 -13.57
CA TYR A 38 3.63 -9.29 -12.25
C TYR A 38 3.52 -8.15 -11.22
N PHE A 39 3.97 -6.94 -11.56
CA PHE A 39 4.04 -5.83 -10.62
C PHE A 39 2.67 -5.47 -10.02
N ARG A 40 1.61 -5.52 -10.82
CA ARG A 40 0.23 -5.29 -10.35
C ARG A 40 -0.16 -6.26 -9.23
N ASP A 41 0.10 -7.54 -9.40
CA ASP A 41 -0.26 -8.57 -8.43
C ASP A 41 0.62 -8.52 -7.19
N PHE A 42 1.91 -8.20 -7.35
CA PHE A 42 2.80 -7.86 -6.24
C PHE A 42 2.25 -6.67 -5.44
N LEU A 43 1.83 -5.59 -6.12
CA LEU A 43 1.34 -4.38 -5.48
C LEU A 43 0.06 -4.63 -4.67
N ARG A 44 -0.84 -5.47 -5.17
CA ARG A 44 -2.02 -5.95 -4.42
C ARG A 44 -1.58 -6.68 -3.14
N GLY A 45 -0.65 -7.62 -3.26
CA GLY A 45 -0.10 -8.35 -2.09
C GLY A 45 0.55 -7.42 -1.06
N HIS A 46 1.30 -6.41 -1.52
CA HIS A 46 1.90 -5.41 -0.63
C HIS A 46 0.82 -4.56 0.06
N LEU A 47 -0.23 -4.13 -0.67
CA LEU A 47 -1.35 -3.41 -0.08
C LEU A 47 -2.03 -4.26 1.00
N ASP A 48 -2.23 -5.55 0.75
CA ASP A 48 -2.89 -6.47 1.68
C ASP A 48 -2.04 -6.81 2.91
N GLY A 49 -0.72 -6.95 2.76
CA GLY A 49 0.19 -7.18 3.88
C GLY A 49 0.41 -5.93 4.73
N ASP A 50 1.10 -4.93 4.16
CA ASP A 50 1.65 -3.79 4.91
C ASP A 50 0.89 -2.47 4.63
N GLY A 51 0.00 -2.45 3.64
CA GLY A 51 -0.75 -1.25 3.27
C GLY A 51 -2.05 -1.02 4.05
N SER A 52 -2.80 0.02 3.67
CA SER A 52 -4.11 0.35 4.24
C SER A 52 -5.01 1.01 3.20
N VAL A 53 -6.31 0.67 3.25
CA VAL A 53 -7.37 1.36 2.53
C VAL A 53 -8.26 2.02 3.57
N ILE A 54 -8.44 3.33 3.46
CA ILE A 54 -9.20 4.13 4.42
C ILE A 54 -10.26 4.91 3.67
N HIS A 55 -11.52 4.77 4.10
CA HIS A 55 -12.63 5.59 3.66
C HIS A 55 -13.23 6.34 4.87
N TYR A 56 -13.61 7.60 4.66
CA TYR A 56 -14.44 8.34 5.60
C TYR A 56 -15.18 9.49 4.90
N LYS A 57 -16.25 9.97 5.52
CA LYS A 57 -16.94 11.20 5.12
C LYS A 57 -16.31 12.40 5.81
N ASP A 58 -15.71 13.27 5.03
CA ASP A 58 -15.13 14.54 5.49
C ASP A 58 -16.23 15.59 5.61
N LYS A 59 -16.45 16.05 6.84
CA LYS A 59 -17.45 17.05 7.22
C LYS A 59 -16.79 18.36 7.68
N TYR A 60 -15.50 18.57 7.42
CA TYR A 60 -14.77 19.72 7.96
C TYR A 60 -15.44 21.07 7.61
N LEU A 61 -15.98 21.19 6.39
CA LEU A 61 -16.59 22.42 5.88
C LEU A 61 -18.10 22.53 6.15
N THR A 62 -18.70 21.64 6.96
CA THR A 62 -20.16 21.71 7.22
C THR A 62 -20.57 22.92 8.04
N HIS A 63 -19.64 23.54 8.76
CA HIS A 63 -19.86 24.82 9.45
C HIS A 63 -20.10 25.99 8.47
N ILE A 64 -19.62 25.88 7.22
CA ILE A 64 -19.88 26.85 6.15
C ILE A 64 -21.19 26.50 5.42
N LYS A 65 -21.38 25.23 5.07
CA LYS A 65 -22.60 24.74 4.42
C LYS A 65 -22.84 23.27 4.77
N ALA A 66 -24.03 22.95 5.28
CA ALA A 66 -24.38 21.60 5.71
C ALA A 66 -24.21 20.52 4.61
N SER A 67 -24.32 20.90 3.34
CA SER A 67 -24.15 19.99 2.20
C SER A 67 -22.69 19.68 1.84
N TYR A 68 -21.70 20.33 2.47
CA TYR A 68 -20.27 20.10 2.19
C TYR A 68 -19.75 18.86 2.90
N ILE A 69 -20.22 17.71 2.44
CA ILE A 69 -19.80 16.38 2.89
C ILE A 69 -19.09 15.70 1.71
N TYR A 70 -17.83 15.33 1.89
CA TYR A 70 -17.02 14.73 0.82
C TYR A 70 -16.58 13.32 1.17
N ASP A 71 -16.68 12.40 0.21
CA ASP A 71 -16.08 11.07 0.36
C ASP A 71 -14.56 11.14 0.15
N ARG A 72 -13.82 10.76 1.19
CA ARG A 72 -12.37 10.65 1.16
C ARG A 72 -11.99 9.18 1.10
N LEU A 73 -11.20 8.83 0.09
CA LEU A 73 -10.61 7.50 -0.05
C LEU A 73 -9.10 7.65 -0.11
N PHE A 74 -8.40 6.92 0.75
CA PHE A 74 -6.95 6.91 0.81
C PHE A 74 -6.42 5.48 0.71
N VAL A 75 -5.39 5.30 -0.11
CA VAL A 75 -4.59 4.08 -0.14
C VAL A 75 -3.20 4.41 0.34
N TYR A 76 -2.70 3.61 1.28
CA TYR A 76 -1.37 3.75 1.86
C TYR A 76 -0.55 2.49 1.63
N PHE A 77 0.70 2.67 1.23
CA PHE A 77 1.76 1.67 1.37
C PHE A 77 2.72 2.13 2.46
N ILE A 78 3.13 1.22 3.32
CA ILE A 78 3.94 1.51 4.51
C ILE A 78 5.21 0.67 4.43
N SER A 79 6.35 1.29 4.74
CA SER A 79 7.63 0.58 4.87
C SER A 79 8.58 1.33 5.81
N ALA A 80 9.47 0.59 6.46
CA ALA A 80 10.61 1.15 7.18
C ALA A 80 11.74 1.63 6.23
N SER A 81 11.68 1.24 4.94
CA SER A 81 12.63 1.65 3.91
C SER A 81 12.04 2.74 3.01
N ALA A 82 12.65 3.92 3.05
CA ALA A 82 12.31 5.01 2.14
C ALA A 82 12.62 4.64 0.68
N GLU A 83 13.73 3.95 0.44
CA GLU A 83 14.15 3.52 -0.90
C GLU A 83 13.15 2.55 -1.51
N HIS A 84 12.60 1.63 -0.69
CA HIS A 84 11.54 0.74 -1.15
C HIS A 84 10.29 1.51 -1.59
N LEU A 85 9.83 2.52 -0.83
CA LEU A 85 8.66 3.30 -1.24
C LEU A 85 8.94 4.22 -2.43
N LYS A 86 10.16 4.75 -2.57
CA LYS A 86 10.56 5.51 -3.77
C LYS A 86 10.52 4.64 -5.01
N TRP A 87 11.05 3.41 -4.93
CA TRP A 87 10.96 2.42 -6.00
C TRP A 87 9.51 2.03 -6.28
N LEU A 88 8.71 1.73 -5.25
CA LEU A 88 7.30 1.37 -5.41
C LEU A 88 6.53 2.48 -6.13
N ARG A 89 6.74 3.74 -5.73
CA ARG A 89 6.17 4.92 -6.38
C ARG A 89 6.63 5.01 -7.84
N SER A 90 7.91 4.85 -8.14
CA SER A 90 8.41 4.96 -9.51
C SER A 90 7.80 3.90 -10.43
N GLN A 91 7.63 2.67 -9.95
CA GLN A 91 6.97 1.61 -10.70
C GLN A 91 5.48 1.90 -10.93
N ILE A 92 4.76 2.42 -9.92
CA ILE A 92 3.36 2.84 -10.06
C ILE A 92 3.23 3.99 -11.07
N THR A 93 4.11 4.99 -10.99
CA THR A 93 4.10 6.12 -11.91
C THR A 93 4.43 5.68 -13.34
N LEU A 94 5.41 4.79 -13.52
CA LEU A 94 5.77 4.25 -14.84
C LEU A 94 4.61 3.47 -15.49
N THR A 95 3.89 2.69 -14.69
CA THR A 95 2.83 1.79 -15.19
C THR A 95 1.46 2.45 -15.34
N LYS A 96 1.13 3.41 -14.47
CA LYS A 96 -0.20 4.04 -14.41
C LYS A 96 -0.22 5.56 -14.35
N GLY A 97 0.94 6.22 -14.33
CA GLY A 97 1.02 7.68 -14.24
C GLY A 97 0.58 8.25 -12.89
N LEU A 98 0.26 7.42 -11.90
CA LEU A 98 -0.15 7.88 -10.56
C LEU A 98 1.07 8.36 -9.80
N LYS A 99 1.01 9.56 -9.23
CA LYS A 99 2.15 10.20 -8.57
C LYS A 99 2.25 9.75 -7.13
N GLY A 100 1.17 9.88 -6.37
CA GLY A 100 1.17 9.69 -4.92
C GLY A 100 2.14 10.60 -4.17
N SER A 101 2.04 10.63 -2.84
CA SER A 101 2.90 11.44 -1.97
C SER A 101 3.60 10.57 -0.94
N ILE A 102 4.92 10.69 -0.80
CA ILE A 102 5.69 10.02 0.25
C ILE A 102 5.85 10.97 1.43
N SER A 103 5.54 10.51 2.63
CA SER A 103 5.83 11.22 3.87
C SER A 103 6.48 10.31 4.91
N LYS A 104 7.30 10.92 5.77
CA LYS A 104 7.86 10.25 6.94
C LYS A 104 6.87 10.39 8.09
N THR A 105 6.53 9.27 8.71
CA THR A 105 5.82 9.26 10.00
C THR A 105 6.87 9.30 11.10
N VAL A 106 6.81 10.34 11.90
CA VAL A 106 7.52 10.43 13.18
C VAL A 106 6.58 9.93 14.26
N ASP A 107 7.05 8.98 15.07
CA ASP A 107 6.31 8.57 16.26
C ASP A 107 6.52 9.63 17.34
N PHE A 108 5.53 10.52 17.50
CA PHE A 108 5.55 11.55 18.53
C PHE A 108 5.18 11.02 19.93
N ARG A 109 4.70 9.77 20.04
CA ARG A 109 4.21 9.21 21.32
C ARG A 109 5.34 8.68 22.20
N THR A 110 6.50 8.41 21.63
CA THR A 110 7.68 8.02 22.38
C THR A 110 8.79 9.02 22.08
N ASN A 111 9.30 9.75 23.09
CA ASN A 111 10.53 10.55 22.98
C ASN A 111 11.80 9.71 22.66
N LYS A 112 11.63 8.45 22.25
CA LYS A 112 12.69 7.57 21.74
C LYS A 112 12.81 7.78 20.23
N LYS A 113 14.04 7.78 19.71
CA LYS A 113 14.35 7.62 18.27
C LYS A 113 13.80 6.26 17.79
N GLY A 114 12.51 6.15 17.55
CA GLY A 114 11.89 5.00 16.91
C GLY A 114 12.39 4.85 15.47
N SER A 115 12.35 3.62 14.94
CA SER A 115 12.64 3.38 13.53
C SER A 115 11.72 4.24 12.67
N SER A 116 12.31 4.96 11.73
CA SER A 116 11.56 5.85 10.83
C SER A 116 10.62 5.04 9.96
N MET A 117 9.32 5.33 10.01
CA MET A 117 8.33 4.72 9.14
C MET A 117 7.96 5.67 8.02
N TYR A 118 7.84 5.17 6.80
CA TYR A 118 7.48 5.94 5.63
C TYR A 118 6.13 5.49 5.11
N LYS A 119 5.39 6.42 4.50
CA LYS A 119 4.07 6.18 3.92
C LYS A 119 4.03 6.75 2.51
N LEU A 120 3.61 5.93 1.54
CA LEU A 120 3.22 6.37 0.21
C LEU A 120 1.70 6.42 0.17
N LYS A 121 1.14 7.62 -0.04
CA LYS A 121 -0.29 7.89 -0.02
C LYS A 121 -0.80 8.21 -1.42
N PHE A 122 -1.93 7.63 -1.79
CA PHE A 122 -2.76 8.04 -2.92
C PHE A 122 -4.09 8.59 -2.41
N SER A 123 -4.54 9.70 -2.98
CA SER A 123 -5.76 10.42 -2.56
C SER A 123 -6.93 10.17 -3.51
N THR A 124 -8.16 10.41 -3.05
CA THR A 124 -9.45 9.96 -3.63
C THR A 124 -9.42 9.59 -5.11
N LYS A 125 -9.05 10.51 -6.02
CA LYS A 125 -8.96 10.22 -7.46
C LYS A 125 -7.95 9.10 -7.78
N GLU A 126 -6.68 9.31 -7.48
CA GLU A 126 -5.62 8.31 -7.73
C GLU A 126 -5.86 7.02 -6.93
N ALA A 127 -6.45 7.10 -5.74
CA ALA A 127 -6.80 5.92 -4.95
C ALA A 127 -7.81 5.02 -5.68
N LYS A 128 -8.86 5.61 -6.30
CA LYS A 128 -9.83 4.86 -7.11
C LYS A 128 -9.16 4.23 -8.33
N GLU A 129 -8.36 4.99 -9.07
CA GLU A 129 -7.63 4.50 -10.25
C GLU A 129 -6.69 3.34 -9.88
N LEU A 130 -5.97 3.46 -8.76
CA LEU A 130 -5.09 2.42 -8.25
C LEU A 130 -5.86 1.14 -7.87
N LEU A 131 -6.97 1.28 -7.14
CA LEU A 131 -7.76 0.12 -6.68
C LEU A 131 -8.39 -0.63 -7.86
N ASN A 132 -8.94 0.10 -8.84
CA ASN A 132 -9.44 -0.49 -10.09
C ASN A 132 -8.35 -1.24 -10.85
N TRP A 133 -7.14 -0.70 -10.85
CA TRP A 133 -6.03 -1.36 -11.53
C TRP A 133 -5.62 -2.66 -10.85
N ILE A 134 -5.50 -2.70 -9.51
CA ILE A 134 -5.02 -3.89 -8.81
C ILE A 134 -6.11 -4.96 -8.60
N TYR A 135 -7.39 -4.56 -8.55
CA TYR A 135 -8.56 -5.45 -8.48
C TYR A 135 -9.23 -5.62 -9.85
N TYR A 136 -8.44 -6.00 -10.85
CA TYR A 136 -8.82 -6.02 -12.27
C TYR A 136 -9.72 -7.17 -12.72
N LYS A 137 -9.93 -8.20 -11.89
CA LYS A 137 -10.76 -9.36 -12.22
C LYS A 137 -11.39 -9.94 -10.95
N PRO A 138 -12.52 -10.66 -11.07
CA PRO A 138 -13.11 -11.37 -9.94
C PRO A 138 -12.18 -12.46 -9.40
N ASN A 139 -12.42 -12.89 -8.16
CA ASN A 139 -11.74 -14.02 -7.51
C ASN A 139 -10.20 -13.90 -7.39
N LEU A 140 -9.67 -12.67 -7.38
CA LEU A 140 -8.29 -12.44 -6.99
C LEU A 140 -8.08 -12.72 -5.50
N PRO A 141 -6.90 -13.24 -5.09
CA PRO A 141 -6.54 -13.29 -3.68
C PRO A 141 -6.63 -11.88 -3.08
N LYS A 142 -7.22 -11.75 -1.89
CA LYS A 142 -7.42 -10.44 -1.28
C LYS A 142 -7.61 -10.58 0.21
N LEU A 143 -7.25 -9.54 0.96
CA LEU A 143 -7.68 -9.45 2.35
C LEU A 143 -9.09 -8.86 2.39
N GLU A 144 -10.09 -9.70 2.70
CA GLU A 144 -11.52 -9.33 2.67
C GLU A 144 -11.82 -8.02 3.42
N ARG A 145 -11.18 -7.81 4.57
CA ARG A 145 -11.32 -6.56 5.35
C ARG A 145 -10.97 -5.31 4.55
N LYS A 146 -9.91 -5.35 3.74
CA LYS A 146 -9.46 -4.21 2.92
C LYS A 146 -10.29 -4.13 1.63
N PHE A 147 -10.61 -5.27 1.03
CA PHE A 147 -11.43 -5.34 -0.17
C PHE A 147 -12.83 -4.73 0.05
N LYS A 148 -13.51 -5.02 1.16
CA LYS A 148 -14.83 -4.46 1.48
C LYS A 148 -14.88 -2.92 1.48
N ILE A 149 -13.76 -2.26 1.79
CA ILE A 149 -13.65 -0.80 1.74
C ILE A 149 -13.43 -0.32 0.30
N ALA A 150 -12.69 -1.08 -0.50
CA ALA A 150 -12.37 -0.76 -1.88
C ALA A 150 -13.54 -1.03 -2.84
N GLU A 151 -14.33 -2.07 -2.58
CA GLU A 151 -15.38 -2.59 -3.46
C GLU A 151 -16.38 -1.54 -3.98
N PRO A 152 -16.91 -0.61 -3.16
CA PRO A 152 -17.82 0.43 -3.65
C PRO A 152 -17.21 1.39 -4.68
N TYR A 153 -15.89 1.38 -4.84
CA TYR A 153 -15.12 2.25 -5.74
C TYR A 153 -14.60 1.55 -6.99
N LEU A 154 -14.88 0.27 -7.15
CA LEU A 154 -14.49 -0.49 -8.33
C LEU A 154 -15.52 -0.29 -9.44
N VAL A 155 -15.04 -0.12 -10.67
CA VAL A 155 -15.83 -0.13 -11.89
C VAL A 155 -16.22 -1.58 -12.14
N LYS A 156 -17.52 -1.80 -12.36
CA LYS A 156 -18.07 -3.10 -12.71
C LYS A 156 -17.89 -3.39 -14.20
#